data_AF-A0A7K7UGB9-F1
#
_entry.id   AF-A0A7K7UGB9-F1
#
_cell.length_a   1.000
_cell.length_b   1.000
_cell.length_c   1.000
_cell.angle_alpha   90.00
_cell.angle_beta   90.00
_cell.angle_gamma   90.00
#
_symmetry.space_group_name_H-M   'P 1'
#
loop_
_entity.id
_entity.type
_entity.pdbx_description
1 polymer ?
#
loop_
_entity_poly.entity_id
_entity_poly.type
_entity_poly.pdbx_seq_one_letter_code
_entity_poly.pdbx_strand_id
1 'polypeptide(L)'
;RQSVTKDTFRQYRILGKGGFGEVWPQGGESGVMMYACKKLEKKRIKKRKGEAMALNEKQILEKVNSRFVVRVMLSWGEPGGPGPALTAGVGTQVSLAYAYETKDALCLVLTIMNGGDLKFHIYNMGNPGFEDERVVFYAAEICCGLQHLHQEGIVYR
;
A
#
# COMPACT_ATOMS: atom_id res chain seq x y z
N ARG A 1 0.39 11.43 -22.64
CA ARG A 1 0.95 10.88 -21.39
C ARG A 1 1.99 11.89 -20.89
N GLN A 2 1.68 12.65 -19.84
CA GLN A 2 2.60 13.64 -19.27
C GLN A 2 3.70 12.90 -18.49
N SER A 3 4.96 13.28 -18.66
CA SER A 3 6.09 12.64 -17.97
C SER A 3 6.09 13.04 -16.49
N VAL A 4 5.71 12.11 -15.62
CA VAL A 4 5.78 12.28 -14.16
C VAL A 4 7.26 12.30 -13.74
N THR A 5 7.70 13.40 -13.13
CA THR A 5 9.07 13.58 -12.66
C THR A 5 9.10 13.65 -11.13
N LYS A 6 10.29 13.52 -10.54
CA LYS A 6 10.51 13.60 -9.08
C LYS A 6 9.96 14.90 -8.46
N ASP A 7 9.86 15.97 -9.25
CA ASP A 7 9.48 17.31 -8.83
C ASP A 7 7.95 17.51 -8.87
N THR A 8 7.20 16.54 -9.38
CA THR A 8 5.73 16.59 -9.44
C THR A 8 5.07 16.41 -8.07
N PHE A 9 5.79 15.82 -7.09
CA PHE A 9 5.21 15.50 -5.79
C PHE A 9 6.08 15.96 -4.63
N ARG A 10 5.44 16.58 -3.63
CA ARG A 10 6.09 16.91 -2.36
C ARG A 10 6.20 15.64 -1.52
N GLN A 11 7.41 15.37 -1.02
CA GLN A 11 7.67 14.23 -0.13
C GLN A 11 7.48 14.62 1.33
N TYR A 12 6.88 13.71 2.10
CA TYR A 12 6.58 13.87 3.53
C TYR A 12 7.45 12.91 4.37
N ARG A 13 7.24 12.87 5.69
CA ARG A 13 8.01 12.00 6.61
C ARG A 13 7.87 10.52 6.25
N ILE A 14 8.98 9.78 6.30
CA ILE A 14 9.07 8.33 6.01
C ILE A 14 7.94 7.55 6.69
N LEU A 15 7.22 6.71 5.91
CA LEU A 15 6.20 5.77 6.42
C LEU A 15 6.81 4.46 6.89
N GLY A 16 7.84 3.97 6.21
CA GLY A 16 8.43 2.68 6.53
C GLY A 16 9.76 2.44 5.83
N LYS A 17 10.52 1.48 6.36
CA LYS A 17 11.79 1.02 5.78
C LYS A 17 11.62 -0.42 5.30
N GLY A 18 11.98 -0.69 4.06
CA GLY A 18 11.96 -2.00 3.45
C GLY A 18 13.37 -2.58 3.22
N GLY A 19 13.42 -3.79 2.66
CA GLY A 19 14.67 -4.53 2.43
C GLY A 19 15.70 -3.79 1.57
N PHE A 20 15.24 -3.03 0.56
CA PHE A 20 16.11 -2.32 -0.39
C PHE A 20 16.00 -0.80 -0.35
N GLY A 21 15.22 -0.23 0.56
CA GLY A 21 15.05 1.23 0.65
C GLY A 21 13.89 1.62 1.55
N GLU A 22 13.25 2.75 1.24
CA GLU A 22 12.30 3.41 2.14
C GLU A 22 11.01 3.79 1.41
N VAL A 23 9.92 3.88 2.16
CA VAL A 23 8.60 4.28 1.68
C VAL A 23 8.32 5.70 2.14
N TRP A 24 8.11 6.58 1.18
CA TRP A 24 7.89 8.01 1.40
C TRP A 24 6.46 8.36 0.96
N PRO A 25 5.63 8.98 1.81
CA PRO A 25 4.38 9.57 1.37
C PRO A 25 4.70 10.73 0.43
N GLN A 26 3.92 10.86 -0.64
CA GLN A 26 4.05 11.94 -1.60
C GLN A 26 2.67 12.43 -2.04
N GLY A 27 2.51 13.74 -2.21
CA GLY A 27 1.24 14.34 -2.59
C GLY A 27 1.43 15.44 -3.62
N GLY A 28 0.37 15.71 -4.40
CA GLY A 28 0.32 16.90 -5.24
C GLY A 28 0.24 18.18 -4.39
N GLU A 29 0.55 19.33 -4.99
CA GLU A 29 0.54 20.62 -4.29
C GLU A 29 -0.80 20.95 -3.61
N SER A 30 -1.92 20.42 -4.14
CA SER A 30 -3.25 20.59 -3.56
C SER A 30 -3.52 19.75 -2.31
N GLY A 31 -2.68 18.77 -1.98
CA GLY A 31 -2.85 17.87 -0.83
C GLY A 31 -4.01 16.87 -0.92
N VAL A 32 -4.85 16.95 -1.95
CA VAL A 32 -6.06 16.12 -2.12
C VAL A 32 -5.72 14.67 -2.48
N MET A 33 -4.65 14.46 -3.25
CA MET A 33 -4.25 13.14 -3.74
C MET A 33 -2.89 12.77 -3.16
N MET A 34 -2.89 11.72 -2.34
CA MET A 34 -1.70 11.20 -1.67
C MET A 34 -1.35 9.81 -2.22
N TYR A 35 -0.04 9.55 -2.33
CA TYR A 35 0.55 8.32 -2.82
C TYR A 35 1.70 7.89 -1.90
N ALA A 36 2.03 6.61 -1.91
CA ALA A 36 3.23 6.08 -1.28
C ALA A 36 4.28 5.78 -2.35
N CYS A 37 5.47 6.36 -2.24
CA CYS A 37 6.60 6.10 -3.11
C CYS A 37 7.60 5.19 -2.42
N LYS A 38 7.64 3.93 -2.84
CA LYS A 38 8.66 2.97 -2.41
C LYS A 38 9.90 3.18 -3.26
N LYS A 39 10.95 3.72 -2.66
CA LYS A 39 12.26 3.91 -3.29
C LYS A 39 13.14 2.71 -2.98
N LEU A 40 13.63 2.05 -4.02
CA LEU A 40 14.55 0.91 -3.92
C LEU A 40 15.93 1.35 -4.42
N GLU A 41 16.94 1.36 -3.55
CA GLU A 41 18.28 1.82 -3.89
C GLU A 41 19.00 0.80 -4.77
N LYS A 42 19.42 1.21 -5.98
CA LYS A 42 20.08 0.32 -6.96
C LYS A 42 21.36 -0.30 -6.40
N LYS A 43 22.13 0.47 -5.62
CA LYS A 43 23.34 -0.03 -4.96
C LYS A 43 23.04 -1.19 -4.01
N ARG A 44 21.95 -1.09 -3.23
CA ARG A 44 21.52 -2.15 -2.29
C ARG A 44 20.94 -3.36 -3.01
N ILE A 45 20.16 -3.14 -4.07
CA ILE A 45 19.66 -4.22 -4.94
C ILE A 45 20.84 -5.04 -5.49
N LYS A 46 21.79 -4.36 -6.14
CA LYS A 46 22.95 -5.01 -6.76
C LYS A 46 23.84 -5.72 -5.74
N LYS A 47 24.07 -5.11 -4.57
CA LYS A 47 24.84 -5.71 -3.47
C LYS A 47 24.20 -7.00 -2.95
N ARG A 48 22.86 -7.09 -2.95
CA ARG A 48 22.12 -8.24 -2.44
C ARG A 48 21.63 -9.20 -3.54
N LYS A 49 22.03 -8.98 -4.80
CA LYS A 49 21.54 -9.73 -5.98
C LYS A 49 20.00 -9.78 -6.03
N GLY A 50 19.36 -8.66 -5.69
CA GLY A 50 17.92 -8.52 -5.50
C GLY A 50 17.15 -8.09 -6.76
N GLU A 51 17.78 -8.09 -7.95
CA GLU A 51 17.19 -7.58 -9.19
C GLU A 51 15.90 -8.32 -9.55
N ALA A 52 15.92 -9.66 -9.47
CA ALA A 52 14.74 -10.49 -9.71
C ALA A 52 13.60 -10.17 -8.73
N MET A 53 13.93 -9.89 -7.45
CA MET A 53 12.94 -9.57 -6.43
C MET A 53 12.29 -8.21 -6.68
N ALA A 54 13.08 -7.19 -7.06
CA ALA A 54 12.57 -5.88 -7.40
C ALA A 54 11.70 -5.90 -8.68
N LEU A 55 12.12 -6.67 -9.69
CA LEU A 55 11.34 -6.83 -10.92
C LEU A 55 10.03 -7.60 -10.68
N ASN A 56 10.09 -8.67 -9.89
CA ASN A 56 8.91 -9.45 -9.53
C ASN A 56 7.89 -8.59 -8.77
N GLU A 57 8.35 -7.79 -7.80
CA GLU A 57 7.48 -6.84 -7.10
C GLU A 57 6.81 -5.86 -8.07
N LYS A 58 7.56 -5.26 -9.00
CA LYS A 58 7.00 -4.37 -10.02
C LYS A 58 5.95 -5.09 -10.89
N GLN A 59 6.26 -6.28 -11.41
CA GLN A 59 5.37 -7.03 -12.29
C GLN A 59 4.09 -7.47 -11.59
N ILE A 60 4.19 -7.90 -10.32
CA ILE A 60 3.03 -8.21 -9.50
C ILE A 60 2.17 -6.96 -9.34
N LEU A 61 2.76 -5.81 -8.99
CA LEU A 61 2.01 -4.57 -8.80
C LEU A 61 1.43 -4.00 -10.10
N GLU A 62 2.01 -4.32 -11.26
CA GLU A 62 1.46 -3.98 -12.59
C GLU A 62 0.28 -4.88 -12.99
N LYS A 63 0.31 -6.15 -12.61
CA LYS A 63 -0.75 -7.13 -12.93
C LYS A 63 -1.91 -7.06 -11.93
N VAL A 64 -1.60 -6.89 -10.65
CA VAL A 64 -2.55 -6.91 -9.55
C VAL A 64 -3.21 -5.53 -9.47
N ASN A 65 -4.27 -5.36 -10.25
CA ASN A 65 -5.17 -4.22 -10.13
C ASN A 65 -6.37 -4.65 -9.27
N SER A 66 -6.12 -4.99 -8.00
CA SER A 66 -7.15 -5.57 -7.12
C SER A 66 -7.70 -4.57 -6.12
N ARG A 67 -9.03 -4.49 -6.01
CA ARG A 67 -9.74 -3.57 -5.10
C ARG A 67 -9.64 -3.97 -3.62
N PHE A 68 -9.00 -5.09 -3.31
CA PHE A 68 -9.12 -5.77 -2.00
C PHE A 68 -7.96 -5.51 -1.04
N VAL A 69 -6.97 -4.70 -1.40
CA VAL A 69 -5.85 -4.42 -0.50
C VAL A 69 -6.21 -3.25 0.43
N VAL A 70 -6.90 -3.65 1.50
CA VAL A 70 -6.95 -3.09 2.85
C VAL A 70 -7.56 -1.69 3.00
N ARG A 71 -8.89 -1.69 3.16
CA ARG A 71 -9.69 -0.58 3.68
C ARG A 71 -9.52 -0.53 5.21
N VAL A 72 -8.50 0.14 5.70
CA VAL A 72 -8.41 0.46 7.14
C VAL A 72 -8.91 1.89 7.37
N MET A 73 -9.96 1.99 8.21
CA MET A 73 -10.52 3.18 8.89
C MET A 73 -11.74 3.95 8.34
N LEU A 74 -12.29 3.68 7.15
CA LEU A 74 -13.44 4.49 6.67
C LEU A 74 -14.84 3.85 6.81
N SER A 75 -15.03 2.85 7.69
CA SER A 75 -16.36 2.21 7.80
C SER A 75 -16.90 1.97 9.21
N TRP A 76 -16.13 2.25 10.26
CA TRP A 76 -16.62 2.13 11.63
C TRP A 76 -16.59 3.52 12.27
N GLY A 77 -17.69 4.25 12.02
CA GLY A 77 -18.03 5.46 12.76
C GLY A 77 -18.25 5.15 14.23
N GLU A 78 -18.25 6.21 15.03
CA GLU A 78 -18.30 6.20 16.49
C GLU A 78 -19.29 5.18 17.10
N PRO A 79 -18.94 4.59 18.27
CA PRO A 79 -19.86 3.72 18.98
C PRO A 79 -21.11 4.51 19.39
N GLY A 80 -22.23 4.27 18.71
CA GLY A 80 -23.53 4.92 18.95
C GLY A 80 -24.20 5.53 17.70
N GLY A 81 -23.53 5.55 16.54
CA GLY A 81 -24.14 5.99 15.27
C GLY A 81 -24.96 4.89 14.57
N PRO A 82 -25.84 5.25 13.60
CA PRO A 82 -26.53 4.26 12.78
C PRO A 82 -25.48 3.37 12.11
N GLY A 83 -25.72 2.06 12.09
CA GLY A 83 -24.79 1.01 11.65
C GLY A 83 -24.13 1.28 10.29
N PRO A 84 -23.14 0.47 9.89
CA PRO A 84 -22.21 0.78 8.80
C PRO A 84 -22.98 1.18 7.54
N ALA A 85 -23.04 2.49 7.29
CA ALA A 85 -23.52 3.01 6.04
C ALA A 85 -22.50 2.56 5.00
N LEU A 86 -22.92 1.62 4.16
CA LEU A 86 -22.23 1.26 2.93
C LEU A 86 -22.10 2.53 2.08
N THR A 87 -21.11 3.37 2.37
CA THR A 87 -20.54 4.28 1.38
C THR A 87 -19.78 3.39 0.42
N ALA A 88 -20.56 2.73 -0.44
CA ALA A 88 -20.13 2.18 -1.70
C ALA A 88 -19.65 3.37 -2.54
N GLY A 89 -18.36 3.67 -2.49
CA GLY A 89 -17.90 4.87 -3.19
C GLY A 89 -16.41 5.17 -3.20
N VAL A 90 -15.57 4.50 -2.42
CA VAL A 90 -14.12 4.64 -2.55
C VAL A 90 -13.48 3.28 -2.38
N GLY A 91 -13.42 2.52 -3.48
CA GLY A 91 -12.54 1.36 -3.56
C GLY A 91 -11.10 1.87 -3.53
N THR A 92 -10.44 1.77 -2.39
CA THR A 92 -8.99 2.05 -2.29
C THR A 92 -8.25 0.86 -2.86
N GLN A 93 -8.18 0.83 -4.19
CA GLN A 93 -7.39 -0.12 -4.94
C GLN A 93 -5.91 0.14 -4.66
N VAL A 94 -5.17 -0.87 -4.20
CA VAL A 94 -3.71 -0.79 -4.22
C VAL A 94 -3.29 -1.10 -5.63
N SER A 95 -3.05 -0.04 -6.38
CA SER A 95 -2.56 -0.08 -7.74
C SER A 95 -1.22 0.65 -7.82
N LEU A 96 -0.33 0.14 -8.65
CA LEU A 96 0.83 0.89 -9.09
C LEU A 96 0.36 2.04 -9.98
N ALA A 97 0.40 3.27 -9.48
CA ALA A 97 0.06 4.45 -10.25
C ALA A 97 1.17 4.77 -11.25
N TYR A 98 2.43 4.76 -10.79
CA TYR A 98 3.59 5.07 -11.62
C TYR A 98 4.81 4.26 -11.18
N ALA A 99 5.63 3.86 -12.14
CA ALA A 99 6.98 3.40 -11.87
C ALA A 99 7.96 4.23 -12.68
N TYR A 100 9.02 4.71 -12.03
CA TYR A 100 10.07 5.47 -12.68
C TYR A 100 11.43 5.16 -12.07
N GLU A 101 12.47 5.45 -12.83
CA GLU A 101 13.85 5.24 -12.43
C GLU A 101 14.53 6.58 -12.22
N THR A 102 15.32 6.69 -11.16
CA THR A 102 16.23 7.81 -10.91
C THR A 102 17.68 7.33 -11.06
N LYS A 103 18.67 8.22 -10.97
CA LYS A 103 20.09 7.85 -11.04
C LYS A 103 20.45 6.72 -10.06
N ASP A 104 19.96 6.82 -8.82
CA ASP A 104 20.38 5.95 -7.71
C ASP A 104 19.31 4.97 -7.22
N ALA A 105 18.04 5.13 -7.60
CA ALA A 105 16.93 4.32 -7.11
C ALA A 105 15.85 4.01 -8.15
N LEU A 106 15.15 2.90 -7.97
CA LEU A 106 13.89 2.57 -8.64
C LEU A 106 12.73 3.02 -7.74
N CYS A 107 11.75 3.75 -8.29
CA CYS A 107 10.64 4.32 -7.54
C CYS A 107 9.32 3.69 -7.98
N LEU A 108 8.59 3.09 -7.04
CA LEU A 108 7.25 2.54 -7.24
C LEU A 108 6.25 3.42 -6.50
N VAL A 109 5.40 4.13 -7.26
CA VAL A 109 4.35 5.01 -6.74
C VAL A 109 3.05 4.23 -6.68
N LEU A 110 2.54 4.10 -5.46
CA LEU A 110 1.40 3.28 -5.11
C LEU A 110 0.34 4.16 -4.46
N THR A 111 -0.92 3.74 -4.51
CA THR A 111 -1.98 4.36 -3.71
C THR A 111 -1.58 4.33 -2.23
N ILE A 112 -1.66 5.47 -1.52
CA ILE A 112 -1.35 5.49 -0.09
C ILE A 112 -2.46 4.79 0.69
N MET A 113 -2.08 4.00 1.69
CA MET A 113 -3.00 3.50 2.70
C MET A 113 -2.83 4.34 3.97
N ASN A 114 -3.73 5.31 4.19
CA ASN A 114 -3.73 6.18 5.37
C ASN A 114 -4.03 5.42 6.68
N GLY A 115 -4.37 4.14 6.56
CA GLY A 115 -4.70 3.24 7.65
C GLY A 115 -3.55 2.88 8.58
N GLY A 116 -2.29 3.02 8.19
CA GLY A 116 -1.17 2.41 8.91
C GLY A 116 -1.14 0.88 8.79
N ASP A 117 -0.24 0.21 9.51
CA ASP A 117 -0.10 -1.26 9.45
C ASP A 117 -0.94 -1.98 10.51
N LEU A 118 -1.42 -3.18 10.18
CA LEU A 118 -2.26 -3.98 11.06
C LEU A 118 -1.56 -4.32 12.39
N LYS A 119 -0.24 -4.46 12.39
CA LYS A 119 0.56 -4.73 13.60
C LYS A 119 0.46 -3.56 14.57
N PHE A 120 0.59 -2.31 14.10
CA PHE A 120 0.37 -1.13 14.94
C PHE A 120 -1.02 -1.16 15.58
N HIS A 121 -2.06 -1.48 14.80
CA HIS A 121 -3.43 -1.54 15.33
C HIS A 121 -3.64 -2.67 16.35
N ILE A 122 -3.04 -3.84 16.15
CA ILE A 122 -3.16 -4.97 17.08
C ILE A 122 -2.50 -4.67 18.43
N TYR A 123 -1.36 -3.99 18.43
CA TYR A 123 -0.54 -3.83 19.65
C TYR A 123 -0.66 -2.46 20.31
N ASN A 124 -0.99 -1.40 19.58
CA ASN A 124 -0.95 -0.02 20.08
C ASN A 124 -2.32 0.64 20.21
N MET A 125 -3.42 0.05 19.72
CA MET A 125 -4.77 0.57 19.98
C MET A 125 -5.33 0.06 21.31
N GLY A 126 -4.92 0.68 22.41
CA GLY A 126 -5.50 0.44 23.73
C GLY A 126 -5.33 -1.00 24.21
N ASN A 127 -6.37 -1.82 24.06
CA ASN A 127 -6.31 -3.25 24.41
C ASN A 127 -5.76 -4.07 23.24
N PRO A 128 -4.78 -4.96 23.48
CA PRO A 128 -4.23 -5.80 22.42
C PRO A 128 -5.31 -6.65 21.75
N GLY A 129 -5.34 -6.62 20.42
CA GLY A 129 -6.26 -7.42 19.60
C GLY A 129 -7.40 -6.61 18.98
N PHE A 130 -8.27 -7.34 18.29
CA PHE A 130 -9.46 -6.80 17.63
C PHE A 130 -10.69 -7.54 18.10
N GLU A 131 -11.85 -6.88 18.04
CA GLU A 131 -13.15 -7.53 18.17
C GLU A 131 -13.35 -8.55 17.03
N ASP A 132 -14.05 -9.65 17.32
CA ASP A 132 -14.26 -10.77 16.40
C ASP A 132 -14.82 -10.31 15.04
N GLU A 133 -15.75 -9.35 15.03
CA GLU A 133 -16.32 -8.80 13.79
C GLU A 133 -15.27 -8.14 12.90
N ARG A 134 -14.30 -7.41 13.49
CA ARG A 134 -13.20 -6.78 12.76
C ARG A 134 -12.21 -7.82 12.27
N VAL A 135 -11.94 -8.85 13.06
CA VAL A 135 -11.07 -9.97 12.66
C VAL A 135 -11.66 -10.68 11.44
N VAL A 136 -12.95 -11.01 11.48
CA VAL A 136 -13.65 -11.65 10.35
C VAL A 136 -13.61 -10.78 9.11
N PHE A 137 -13.83 -9.47 9.24
CA PHE A 137 -13.75 -8.54 8.13
C PHE A 137 -12.34 -8.50 7.50
N TYR A 138 -11.29 -8.34 8.31
CA TYR A 138 -9.91 -8.33 7.80
C TYR A 138 -9.50 -9.68 7.22
N ALA A 139 -9.91 -10.79 7.84
CA ALA A 139 -9.65 -12.12 7.34
C ALA A 139 -10.31 -12.33 5.96
N ALA A 140 -11.54 -11.86 5.77
CA ALA A 140 -12.24 -11.92 4.49
C ALA A 140 -11.52 -11.10 3.41
N GLU A 141 -11.09 -9.86 3.71
CA GLU A 141 -10.31 -9.04 2.76
C GLU A 141 -8.98 -9.69 2.38
N ILE A 142 -8.25 -10.23 3.37
CA ILE A 142 -6.99 -10.95 3.14
C ILE A 142 -7.22 -12.20 2.28
N CYS A 143 -8.29 -12.97 2.56
CA CYS A 143 -8.64 -14.15 1.78
C CYS A 143 -8.94 -13.79 0.32
N CYS A 144 -9.73 -12.73 0.07
CA CYS A 144 -10.00 -12.23 -1.28
C CYS A 144 -8.72 -11.78 -1.99
N GLY A 145 -7.82 -11.08 -1.29
CA GLY A 145 -6.52 -10.67 -1.82
C GLY A 145 -5.64 -11.86 -2.21
N LEU A 146 -5.53 -12.86 -1.32
CA LEU A 146 -4.78 -14.09 -1.57
C LEU A 146 -5.37 -14.90 -2.72
N GLN A 147 -6.70 -15.04 -2.78
CA GLN A 147 -7.37 -15.71 -3.88
C GLN A 147 -7.04 -15.07 -5.23
N HIS A 148 -7.05 -13.74 -5.30
CA HIS A 148 -6.70 -13.03 -6.52
C HIS A 148 -5.23 -13.20 -6.90
N LEU A 149 -4.31 -13.17 -5.93
CA LEU A 149 -2.90 -13.49 -6.17
C LEU A 149 -2.72 -14.92 -6.69
N HIS A 150 -3.42 -15.88 -6.11
CA HIS A 150 -3.36 -17.29 -6.53
C HIS A 150 -3.94 -17.49 -7.93
N GLN A 151 -4.98 -16.75 -8.34
CA GLN A 151 -5.51 -16.77 -9.70
C GLN A 151 -4.47 -16.31 -10.74
N GLU A 152 -3.60 -15.37 -10.36
CA GLU A 152 -2.48 -14.89 -11.18
C GLU A 152 -1.22 -15.78 -11.05
N GLY A 153 -1.31 -16.91 -10.32
CA GLY A 153 -0.19 -17.82 -10.09
C GLY A 153 0.88 -17.28 -9.13
N ILE A 154 0.53 -16.28 -8.32
CA ILE A 154 1.45 -15.60 -7.39
C ILE A 154 1.19 -16.12 -5.98
N VAL A 155 2.23 -16.66 -5.33
CA VAL A 155 2.17 -17.06 -3.92
C VAL A 155 2.80 -15.96 -3.05
N TYR A 156 2.00 -15.36 -2.17
CA TYR A 156 2.48 -14.42 -1.15
C TYR A 156 3.19 -15.18 -0.02
N ARG A 157 4.42 -14.80 0.30
CA ARG A 157 5.29 -15.45 1.31
C ARG A 157 5.96 -14.42 2.19
#